data_AF-A0A423KC86-F1
#
_entry.id   AF-A0A423KC86-F1
#
_cell.length_a   1.000
_cell.length_b   1.000
_cell.length_c   1.000
_cell.angle_alpha   90.00
_cell.angle_beta   90.00
_cell.angle_gamma   90.00
#
_symmetry.space_group_name_H-M   'P 1'
#
loop_
_entity.id
_entity.type
_entity.pdbx_description
1 polymer ?
#
loop_
_entity_poly.entity_id
_entity_poly.type
_entity_poly.pdbx_seq_one_letter_code
_entity_poly.pdbx_strand_id
1 'polypeptide(L)' 'MTPVRIAEQTYRTWSSPILLELKEREHQLDPVARQALQNVLVERRLVDNGNPSGPERRNTGPVKRDKFW' A
#
# COMPACT_ATOMS: atom_id res chain seq x y z
N MET A 1 -6.78 15.54 11.75
CA MET A 1 -7.30 14.56 10.76
C MET A 1 -8.68 15.03 10.32
N THR A 2 -8.97 15.11 9.02
CA THR A 2 -10.32 15.46 8.55
C THR A 2 -11.23 14.23 8.56
N PRO A 3 -12.56 14.37 8.69
CA PRO A 3 -13.49 13.24 8.62
C PRO A 3 -13.29 12.37 7.37
N VAL A 4 -13.00 13.01 6.22
CA VAL A 4 -12.68 12.33 4.96
C VAL A 4 -11.43 11.46 5.08
N ARG A 5 -10.35 11.97 5.68
CA ARG A 5 -9.11 11.20 5.89
C ARG A 5 -9.33 10.03 6.86
N ILE A 6 -10.16 10.21 7.89
CA ILE A 6 -10.50 9.13 8.83
C ILE A 6 -11.29 8.04 8.12
N ALA A 7 -12.31 8.40 7.35
CA ALA A 7 -13.11 7.45 6.58
C ALA A 7 -12.25 6.68 5.56
N GLU A 8 -11.38 7.39 4.84
CA GLU A 8 -10.45 6.76 3.89
C GLU A 8 -9.49 5.80 4.61
N GLN A 9 -8.91 6.20 5.73
CA GLN A 9 -8.01 5.34 6.52
C GLN A 9 -8.74 4.10 7.03
N THR A 10 -9.92 4.26 7.61
CA THR A 10 -10.74 3.12 8.07
C THR A 10 -11.05 2.20 6.90
N TYR A 11 -11.52 2.73 5.78
CA TYR A 11 -11.81 1.91 4.61
C TYR A 11 -10.57 1.15 4.12
N ARG A 12 -9.41 1.81 4.01
CA ARG A 12 -8.16 1.16 3.62
C ARG A 12 -7.76 0.06 4.60
N THR A 13 -7.84 0.30 5.91
CA THR A 13 -7.50 -0.69 6.94
C THR A 13 -8.36 -1.95 6.82
N TRP A 14 -9.66 -1.78 6.62
CA TRP A 14 -10.61 -2.91 6.60
C TRP A 14 -10.59 -3.67 5.27
N SER A 15 -10.38 -2.98 4.15
CA SER A 15 -10.39 -3.59 2.82
C SER A 15 -9.04 -4.17 2.38
N SER A 16 -7.92 -3.75 2.97
CA SER A 16 -6.59 -4.30 2.65
C SER A 16 -6.50 -5.82 2.82
N PRO A 17 -6.91 -6.45 3.94
CA PRO A 17 -6.86 -7.90 4.07
C PRO A 17 -7.72 -8.61 3.01
N ILE A 18 -8.91 -8.08 2.71
CA ILE A 18 -9.82 -8.64 1.70
C ILE A 18 -9.16 -8.63 0.31
N LEU A 19 -8.52 -7.52 -0.06
CA LEU A 19 -7.84 -7.41 -1.35
C LEU A 19 -6.64 -8.36 -1.48
N LEU A 20 -5.92 -8.61 -0.38
CA LEU A 20 -4.82 -9.57 -0.36
C LEU A 20 -5.33 -11.02 -0.46
N GLU A 21 -6.41 -11.37 0.26
CA GLU A 21 -7.06 -12.68 0.12
C GLU A 21 -7.58 -12.91 -1.31
N LEU A 22 -8.16 -11.89 -1.94
CA LEU A 22 -8.57 -11.95 -3.34
C LEU A 22 -7.38 -12.17 -4.28
N LYS A 23 -6.21 -11.58 -3.95
CA LYS A 23 -4.98 -11.78 -4.73
C LYS A 23 -4.50 -13.23 -4.66
N GLU A 24 -4.54 -13.85 -3.50
CA GLU A 24 -4.21 -15.29 -3.35
C GLU A 24 -5.13 -16.18 -4.18
N ARG A 25 -6.39 -15.78 -4.35
CA ARG A 25 -7.41 -16.52 -5.11
C ARG A 25 -7.61 -15.98 -6.53
N GLU A 26 -6.68 -15.19 -7.06
CA GLU A 26 -6.85 -14.51 -8.35
C GLU A 26 -7.06 -15.48 -9.53
N HIS A 27 -6.60 -16.73 -9.38
CA HIS A 27 -6.79 -17.81 -10.35
C HIS A 27 -8.27 -18.19 -10.55
N GLN A 28 -9.13 -17.89 -9.56
CA GLN A 28 -10.58 -18.12 -9.61
C GLN A 28 -11.34 -16.94 -10.22
N LEU A 29 -10.68 -15.79 -10.38
CA LEU A 29 -11.27 -14.60 -10.98
C LEU A 29 -11.20 -14.69 -12.50
N ASP A 30 -12.24 -14.18 -13.13
CA ASP A 30 -12.23 -13.93 -14.57
C ASP A 30 -11.11 -12.93 -14.93
N PRO A 31 -10.64 -12.91 -16.19
CA PRO A 31 -9.53 -12.07 -16.60
C PRO A 31 -9.75 -10.56 -16.34
N VAL A 32 -10.99 -10.09 -16.45
CA VAL A 32 -11.32 -8.67 -16.25
C VAL A 32 -11.24 -8.31 -14.77
N ALA A 33 -11.84 -9.13 -13.89
CA ALA A 33 -11.75 -8.97 -12.45
C ALA A 33 -10.32 -9.08 -11.94
N ARG A 34 -9.50 -9.98 -12.52
CA ARG A 34 -8.08 -10.10 -12.17
C ARG A 34 -7.30 -8.84 -12.51
N GLN A 35 -7.52 -8.25 -13.69
CA GLN A 35 -6.88 -6.99 -14.07
C GLN A 35 -7.32 -5.83 -13.18
N ALA A 36 -8.62 -5.74 -12.87
CA ALA A 36 -9.15 -4.73 -11.97
C ALA A 36 -8.56 -4.85 -10.55
N LEU A 37 -8.46 -6.07 -10.02
CA LEU A 37 -7.83 -6.34 -8.74
C LEU A 37 -6.36 -5.90 -8.73
N GLN A 38 -5.61 -6.24 -9.78
CA GLN A 38 -4.21 -5.82 -9.89
C GLN A 38 -4.08 -4.29 -9.88
N ASN A 39 -4.93 -3.56 -10.61
CA ASN A 39 -4.89 -2.09 -10.62
C ASN A 39 -5.09 -1.52 -9.21
N VAL A 40 -6.10 -2.01 -8.47
CA VAL A 40 -6.38 -1.56 -7.10
C VAL A 40 -5.22 -1.86 -6.15
N LEU A 41 -4.59 -3.03 -6.26
CA LEU A 41 -3.44 -3.38 -5.43
C LEU A 41 -2.24 -2.45 -5.67
N VAL A 42 -2.02 -2.04 -6.91
CA VAL A 42 -0.96 -1.10 -7.29
C VAL A 42 -1.25 0.32 -6.81
N GLU A 43 -2.46 0.83 -7.08
CA GLU A 43 -2.90 2.16 -6.61
C GLU A 43 -2.80 2.30 -5.10
N ARG A 44 -3.10 1.21 -4.38
CA ARG A 44 -3.02 1.15 -2.92
C ARG A 44 -1.65 0.77 -2.39
N ARG A 45 -0.68 0.48 -3.27
CA ARG A 45 0.68 0.06 -2.93
C ARG A 45 0.71 -1.17 -2.00
N LEU A 46 -0.24 -2.08 -2.19
CA LEU A 46 -0.36 -3.33 -1.43
C LEU A 46 0.54 -4.45 -1.98
N VAL A 47 1.06 -4.28 -3.20
CA VAL A 47 2.00 -5.20 -3.84
C VAL A 47 3.23 -4.42 -4.31
N ASP A 48 4.40 -5.06 -4.22
CA ASP A 48 5.65 -4.47 -4.67
C ASP A 48 5.84 -4.77 -6.17
N ASN A 49 5.66 -3.75 -7.02
CA ASN A 49 5.86 -3.85 -8.47
C ASN A 49 7.33 -3.74 -8.91
N GLY A 50 8.29 -4.02 -8.03
CA GLY A 50 9.70 -4.12 -8.41
C GLY A 50 10.45 -2.80 -8.63
N ASN A 51 10.18 -1.73 -7.88
CA ASN A 51 11.21 -0.71 -7.64
C ASN A 51 11.75 -0.79 -6.20
N PRO A 52 12.82 -1.58 -5.96
CA PRO A 52 13.42 -1.74 -4.63
C PRO A 52 14.34 -0.58 -4.19
N SER A 53 14.53 0.48 -4.99
CA SER A 53 15.60 1.48 -4.76
C SER A 53 15.15 2.90 -4.42
N GLY A 54 13.90 3.12 -4.00
CA GLY A 54 13.47 4.44 -3.52
C GLY A 54 13.87 4.66 -2.06
N PRO A 55 14.77 5.60 -1.71
CA PRO A 55 15.10 5.95 -0.31
C PRO A 55 13.90 6.48 0.49
N GLU A 56 12.78 6.75 -0.18
CA GLU A 56 11.55 7.31 0.39
C GLU A 56 10.75 6.35 1.27
N ARG A 57 11.01 5.03 1.22
CA ARG A 57 10.29 4.05 2.05
C ARG A 57 10.78 3.97 3.50
N ARG A 58 11.90 4.60 3.85
CA ARG A 58 12.38 4.66 5.24
C ARG A 58 12.71 6.10 5.61
N ASN A 59 11.75 6.78 6.23
CA ASN A 59 12.07 7.61 7.39
C ASN A 59 12.85 6.72 8.39
N THR A 60 14.16 6.59 8.22
CA THR A 60 15.05 6.11 9.28
C THR A 60 15.26 7.24 10.28
N GLY A 61 14.20 7.61 11.00
CA GLY A 61 14.24 8.53 12.15
C GLY A 61 14.83 9.93 11.87
N PRO A 62 14.74 10.84 12.84
CA PRO A 62 15.57 12.03 12.79
C PRO A 62 17.02 11.61 13.01
N VAL A 63 17.88 11.72 11.98
CA VAL A 63 19.33 11.77 12.20
C VAL A 63 19.58 13.05 12.99
N LYS A 64 19.71 12.94 14.32
CA LYS A 64 20.28 14.00 15.14
C LYS A 64 21.68 14.25 14.62
N ARG A 65 21.83 15.30 13.81
CA ARG A 65 23.13 15.91 13.55
C ARG A 65 23.46 16.76 14.77
N ASP A 66 24.05 16.13 15.77
CA ASP A 66 24.75 16.87 16.81
C ASP A 66 25.95 17.54 16.13
N LYS A 67 25.81 18.85 15.91
CA LYS A 67 26.91 19.74 15.56
C LYS A 67 27.59 20.20 16.86
N PHE A 68 28.89 20.51 16.75
CA PHE A 68 29.75 21.24 17.68
C PHE A 68 30.24 20.37 18.85
N TRP A 69 31.52 20.02 19.02
CA TRP A 69 32.78 20.75 18.81
C TRP A 69 33.91 19.82 18.35
#